data_AF-T0YQF6-F1
#
_entry.id   AF-T0YQF6-F1
#
_cell.length_a   1.000
_cell.length_b   1.000
_cell.length_c   1.000
_cell.angle_alpha   90.00
_cell.angle_beta   90.00
_cell.angle_gamma   90.00
#
_symmetry.space_group_name_H-M   'P 1'
#
loop_
_entity.id
_entity.type
_entity.pdbx_description
1 polymer ?
#
loop_
_entity_poly.entity_id
_entity_poly.type
_entity_poly.pdbx_seq_one_letter_code
_entity_poly.pdbx_strand_id
1 'polypeptide(L)'
;DLNDIYLLAYIEKKVHFLRKGLLTLQKGLKIDPENVDLSILKAEILIEQGHTQQARDILKHFQKSQPNNKTIQKDLLRTYFPDGYQSTIPPMDQHLFSLGLVQTPFTPDDFLVSSLPSWSLDFSALGVNYSGGALFLGDTKLESPMAMGLRFIAGRTEYLG
;
A
#
# COMPACT_ATOMS: atom_id res chain seq x y z
N ASP A 1 -14.25 -31.15 8.72
CA ASP A 1 -13.89 -30.77 7.32
C ASP A 1 -13.07 -29.48 7.28
N LEU A 2 -12.44 -29.15 6.13
CA LEU A 2 -11.60 -27.94 5.99
C LEU A 2 -12.38 -26.65 6.31
N ASN A 3 -13.66 -26.62 5.95
CA ASN A 3 -14.55 -25.49 6.22
C ASN A 3 -14.79 -25.29 7.73
N ASP A 4 -14.93 -26.39 8.49
CA ASP A 4 -15.08 -26.33 9.95
C ASP A 4 -13.79 -25.84 10.61
N ILE A 5 -12.63 -26.27 10.09
CA ILE A 5 -11.32 -25.82 10.58
C ILE A 5 -11.17 -24.32 10.35
N TYR A 6 -11.54 -23.82 9.16
CA TYR A 6 -11.54 -22.41 8.86
C TYR A 6 -12.45 -21.63 9.82
N LEU A 7 -13.70 -22.07 9.99
CA LEU A 7 -14.67 -21.40 10.86
C LEU A 7 -14.20 -21.38 12.33
N LEU A 8 -13.66 -22.50 12.82
CA LEU A 8 -13.12 -22.60 14.17
C LEU A 8 -11.95 -21.64 14.37
N ALA A 9 -10.97 -21.66 13.46
CA ALA A 9 -9.82 -20.75 13.52
C ALA A 9 -10.25 -19.28 13.44
N TYR A 10 -11.28 -18.98 12.63
CA TYR A 10 -11.82 -17.62 12.50
C TYR A 10 -12.46 -17.14 13.81
N ILE A 11 -13.24 -17.99 14.48
CA ILE A 11 -13.80 -17.70 15.80
C ILE A 11 -12.69 -17.53 16.83
N GLU A 12 -11.68 -18.41 16.84
CA GLU A 12 -10.54 -18.32 17.76
C GLU A 12 -9.76 -17.01 17.57
N LYS A 13 -9.58 -16.54 16.34
CA LYS A 13 -9.05 -15.20 16.06
C LYS A 13 -9.94 -14.12 16.68
N LYS A 14 -11.25 -14.16 16.41
CA LYS A 14 -12.21 -13.14 16.89
C LYS A 14 -12.30 -13.04 18.41
N VAL A 15 -12.06 -14.14 19.11
CA VAL A 15 -12.01 -14.20 20.59
C VAL A 15 -10.59 -13.89 21.12
N HIS A 16 -9.67 -13.43 20.26
CA HIS A 16 -8.25 -13.16 20.57
C HIS A 16 -7.46 -14.37 21.10
N PHE A 17 -7.90 -15.59 20.82
CA PHE A 17 -7.15 -16.82 21.09
C PHE A 17 -6.18 -17.14 19.95
N LEU A 18 -5.31 -16.18 19.64
CA LEU A 18 -4.45 -16.18 18.44
C LEU A 18 -3.54 -17.41 18.37
N ARG A 19 -2.94 -17.84 19.49
CA ARG A 19 -2.10 -19.05 19.53
C ARG A 19 -2.89 -20.32 19.21
N LYS A 20 -4.13 -20.42 19.71
CA LYS A 20 -4.99 -21.58 19.47
C LYS A 20 -5.45 -21.61 18.01
N GLY A 21 -5.84 -20.45 17.48
CA GLY A 21 -6.18 -20.27 16.06
C GLY A 21 -5.06 -20.76 15.13
N LEU A 22 -3.80 -20.43 15.42
CA LEU A 22 -2.65 -20.93 14.64
C LEU A 22 -2.50 -22.46 14.68
N LEU A 23 -2.71 -23.10 15.85
CA LEU A 23 -2.68 -24.56 15.96
C LEU A 23 -3.81 -25.21 15.16
N THR A 24 -5.00 -24.61 15.19
CA THR A 24 -6.15 -25.06 14.41
C THR A 24 -5.86 -24.94 12.91
N LEU A 25 -5.31 -23.80 12.46
CA LEU A 25 -4.88 -23.61 11.07
C LEU A 25 -3.79 -24.58 10.65
N GLN A 26 -2.83 -24.89 11.53
CA GLN A 26 -1.77 -25.85 11.23
C GLN A 26 -2.34 -27.26 10.95
N LYS A 27 -3.45 -27.64 11.61
CA LYS A 27 -4.14 -28.90 11.29
C LYS A 27 -4.78 -28.85 9.91
N GLY A 28 -5.43 -27.74 9.54
CA GLY A 28 -6.03 -27.56 8.21
C GLY A 28 -5.00 -27.56 7.09
N LEU A 29 -3.90 -26.81 7.26
CA LEU A 29 -2.82 -26.71 6.28
C LEU A 29 -2.00 -28.01 6.15
N LYS A 30 -2.11 -28.97 7.10
CA LYS A 30 -1.56 -30.32 6.91
C LYS A 30 -2.40 -31.16 5.96
N ILE A 31 -3.70 -30.88 5.86
CA ILE A 31 -4.64 -31.58 4.96
C ILE A 31 -4.53 -30.97 3.57
N ASP A 32 -4.52 -29.64 3.49
CA ASP A 32 -4.38 -28.88 2.25
C ASP A 32 -3.38 -27.72 2.43
N PRO A 33 -2.09 -27.93 2.09
CA PRO A 33 -1.05 -26.91 2.25
C PRO A 33 -1.21 -25.67 1.38
N GLU A 34 -1.89 -25.80 0.24
CA GLU A 34 -2.09 -24.73 -0.75
C GLU A 34 -3.45 -24.02 -0.56
N ASN A 35 -4.12 -24.28 0.56
CA ASN A 35 -5.39 -23.64 0.86
C ASN A 35 -5.20 -22.14 1.11
N VAL A 36 -5.70 -21.34 0.17
CA VAL A 36 -5.52 -19.88 0.20
C VAL A 36 -6.26 -19.24 1.38
N ASP A 37 -7.49 -19.68 1.67
CA ASP A 37 -8.31 -19.09 2.74
C ASP A 37 -7.70 -19.34 4.12
N LEU A 38 -7.24 -20.57 4.39
CA LEU A 38 -6.53 -20.90 5.63
C LEU A 38 -5.20 -20.13 5.75
N SER A 39 -4.50 -19.93 4.63
CA SER A 39 -3.23 -19.20 4.60
C SER A 39 -3.41 -17.69 4.80
N ILE A 40 -4.46 -17.09 4.24
CA ILE A 40 -4.86 -15.70 4.51
C ILE A 40 -5.19 -15.54 5.98
N LEU A 41 -6.02 -16.43 6.55
CA LEU A 41 -6.39 -16.37 7.97
C LEU A 41 -5.17 -16.53 8.89
N LYS A 42 -4.19 -17.35 8.50
CA LYS A 42 -2.89 -17.46 9.18
C LYS A 42 -2.12 -16.15 9.13
N ALA A 43 -2.04 -15.52 7.96
CA ALA A 43 -1.38 -14.23 7.79
C ALA A 43 -2.05 -13.13 8.61
N GLU A 44 -3.39 -13.08 8.66
CA GLU A 44 -4.13 -12.14 9.50
C GLU A 44 -3.79 -12.30 10.99
N ILE A 45 -3.73 -13.54 11.50
CA ILE A 45 -3.35 -13.80 12.90
C ILE A 45 -1.89 -13.38 13.15
N LEU A 46 -0.99 -13.65 12.21
CA LEU A 46 0.42 -13.24 12.32
C LEU A 46 0.56 -11.71 12.36
N ILE A 47 -0.24 -10.98 11.58
CA ILE A 47 -0.30 -9.50 11.63
C ILE A 47 -0.73 -9.04 13.02
N GLU A 48 -1.79 -9.61 13.58
CA GLU A 48 -2.29 -9.25 14.93
C GLU A 48 -1.28 -9.58 16.04
N GLN A 49 -0.40 -10.56 15.83
CA GLN A 49 0.68 -10.89 16.75
C GLN A 49 1.96 -10.06 16.51
N GLY A 50 1.98 -9.14 15.54
CA GLY A 50 3.16 -8.34 15.18
C GLY A 50 4.20 -9.06 14.31
N HIS A 51 3.94 -10.29 13.88
CA HIS A 51 4.82 -11.08 13.00
C HIS A 51 4.60 -10.70 11.52
N THR A 52 4.69 -9.40 11.21
CA THR A 52 4.34 -8.82 9.91
C THR A 52 5.18 -9.36 8.76
N GLN A 53 6.46 -9.67 8.99
CA GLN A 53 7.34 -10.21 7.94
C GLN A 53 6.90 -11.62 7.51
N GLN A 54 6.58 -12.51 8.45
CA GLN A 54 6.10 -13.86 8.13
C GLN A 54 4.73 -13.82 7.42
N ALA A 55 3.83 -12.93 7.86
CA ALA A 55 2.55 -12.73 7.21
C ALA A 55 2.74 -12.27 5.75
N ARG A 56 3.67 -11.34 5.52
CA ARG A 56 3.99 -10.81 4.20
C ARG A 56 4.50 -11.88 3.25
N ASP A 57 5.37 -12.77 3.72
CA ASP A 57 5.93 -13.84 2.89
C ASP A 57 4.84 -14.82 2.42
N ILE A 58 3.90 -15.17 3.32
CA ILE A 58 2.72 -15.99 2.99
C ILE A 58 1.86 -15.28 1.95
N LEU A 59 1.52 -14.01 2.16
CA LEU A 59 0.63 -13.27 1.27
C LEU A 59 1.26 -13.03 -0.11
N LYS A 60 2.58 -12.77 -0.18
CA LYS A 60 3.31 -12.62 -1.45
C LYS A 60 3.34 -13.91 -2.28
N HIS A 61 3.40 -15.06 -1.62
CA HIS A 61 3.32 -16.35 -2.30
C HIS A 61 2.00 -16.47 -3.06
N PHE A 62 0.87 -16.21 -2.40
CA PHE A 62 -0.46 -16.32 -3.00
C PHE A 62 -0.85 -15.15 -3.92
N GLN A 63 -0.24 -13.97 -3.75
CA GLN A 63 -0.45 -12.83 -4.66
C GLN A 63 -0.07 -13.17 -6.11
N LYS A 64 0.99 -13.97 -6.32
CA LYS A 64 1.44 -14.36 -7.66
C LYS A 64 0.38 -15.20 -8.40
N SER A 65 -0.26 -16.12 -7.68
CA SER A 65 -1.34 -16.95 -8.23
C SER A 65 -2.70 -16.24 -8.26
N GLN A 66 -2.93 -15.28 -7.37
CA GLN A 66 -4.21 -14.57 -7.24
C GLN A 66 -4.02 -13.05 -7.17
N PRO A 67 -3.55 -12.41 -8.25
CA PRO A 67 -3.19 -10.99 -8.24
C PRO A 67 -4.37 -10.06 -7.94
N ASN A 68 -5.60 -10.49 -8.24
CA ASN A 68 -6.83 -9.70 -8.07
C ASN A 68 -7.58 -9.99 -6.75
N ASN A 69 -7.01 -10.79 -5.85
CA ASN A 69 -7.66 -11.09 -4.57
C ASN A 69 -7.56 -9.86 -3.64
N LYS A 70 -8.68 -9.13 -3.51
CA LYS A 70 -8.78 -7.90 -2.69
C LYS A 70 -8.39 -8.12 -1.23
N THR A 71 -8.61 -9.32 -0.68
CA THR A 71 -8.25 -9.64 0.71
C THR A 71 -6.73 -9.68 0.86
N ILE A 72 -6.04 -10.41 -0.03
CA ILE A 72 -4.57 -10.48 -0.04
C ILE A 72 -3.96 -9.09 -0.19
N GLN A 73 -4.51 -8.28 -1.11
CA GLN A 73 -4.08 -6.90 -1.34
C GLN A 73 -4.20 -6.04 -0.07
N LYS A 74 -5.37 -6.09 0.58
CA LYS A 74 -5.64 -5.36 1.82
C LYS A 74 -4.73 -5.80 2.97
N ASP A 75 -4.54 -7.11 3.16
CA ASP A 75 -3.72 -7.61 4.26
C ASP A 75 -2.22 -7.41 4.01
N LEU A 76 -1.75 -7.43 2.75
CA LEU A 76 -0.40 -7.01 2.40
C LEU A 76 -0.16 -5.57 2.83
N LEU A 77 -1.10 -4.66 2.53
CA LEU A 77 -1.02 -3.26 2.92
C LEU A 77 -0.88 -3.10 4.44
N ARG A 78 -1.63 -3.88 5.23
CA ARG A 78 -1.50 -3.93 6.70
C ARG A 78 -0.15 -4.42 7.17
N THR A 79 0.54 -5.31 6.43
CA THR A 79 1.92 -5.72 6.78
C THR A 79 2.95 -4.62 6.58
N TYR A 80 2.67 -3.62 5.74
CA TYR A 80 3.54 -2.49 5.50
C TYR A 80 3.21 -1.29 6.41
N PHE A 81 1.92 -1.12 6.73
CA PHE A 81 1.40 -0.04 7.57
C PHE A 81 0.63 -0.59 8.77
N PRO A 82 1.32 -1.15 9.79
CA PRO A 82 0.66 -1.74 10.96
C PRO A 82 -0.14 -0.71 11.78
N ASP A 83 0.33 0.54 11.83
CA ASP A 83 -0.31 1.66 12.54
C ASP A 83 -1.40 2.37 11.71
N GLY A 84 -1.70 1.83 10.52
CA GLY A 84 -2.63 2.42 9.56
C GLY A 84 -1.95 3.40 8.59
N TYR A 85 -2.62 3.63 7.45
CA TYR A 85 -2.23 4.68 6.51
C TYR A 85 -2.64 6.03 7.09
N GLN A 86 -1.79 6.65 7.89
CA GLN A 86 -1.99 8.05 8.28
C GLN A 86 -1.73 8.92 7.04
N SER A 87 -2.80 9.25 6.32
CA SER A 87 -2.77 10.24 5.24
C SER A 87 -2.67 11.66 5.81
N THR A 88 -1.71 11.93 6.69
CA THR A 88 -1.29 13.33 6.88
C THR A 88 -0.41 13.65 5.68
N ILE A 89 -1.05 13.79 4.51
CA ILE A 89 -0.44 14.49 3.39
C ILE A 89 -0.21 15.90 3.95
N PRO A 90 1.05 16.36 4.12
CA PRO A 90 1.27 17.75 4.44
C PRO A 90 0.50 18.54 3.38
N PRO A 91 -0.35 19.51 3.73
CA PRO A 91 -0.91 20.38 2.71
C PRO A 91 0.29 20.88 1.90
N MET A 92 0.33 20.53 0.62
CA MET A 92 1.37 21.02 -0.29
C MET A 92 1.30 22.54 -0.15
N ASP A 93 2.31 23.14 0.46
CA ASP A 93 2.27 24.55 0.83
C ASP A 93 2.06 25.37 -0.45
N GLN A 94 0.85 25.91 -0.62
CA GLN A 94 0.48 26.72 -1.78
C GLN A 94 1.32 28.02 -1.85
N HIS A 95 2.10 28.32 -0.80
CA HIS A 95 2.95 29.49 -0.68
C HIS A 95 4.30 29.40 -1.41
N LEU A 96 4.72 28.24 -1.94
CA LEU A 96 5.99 28.12 -2.67
C LEU A 96 6.03 28.87 -4.02
N PHE A 97 4.90 29.39 -4.51
CA PHE A 97 4.77 29.76 -5.95
C PHE A 97 4.42 31.22 -6.25
N SER A 98 4.43 32.13 -5.28
CA SER A 98 3.99 33.53 -5.49
C SER A 98 5.04 34.48 -6.11
N LEU A 99 6.16 33.99 -6.68
CA LEU A 99 7.31 34.86 -6.98
C LEU A 99 7.50 35.26 -8.45
N GLY A 100 6.59 34.93 -9.37
CA GLY A 100 6.60 35.52 -10.73
C GLY A 100 7.83 35.20 -11.61
N LEU A 101 8.68 34.26 -11.20
CA LEU A 101 9.83 33.78 -11.96
C LEU A 101 9.55 32.38 -12.51
N VAL A 102 10.11 32.05 -13.68
CA VAL A 102 10.18 30.65 -14.14
C VAL A 102 10.99 29.89 -13.10
N GLN A 103 10.35 28.96 -12.40
CA GLN A 103 11.05 28.11 -11.45
C GLN A 103 11.66 26.95 -12.21
N THR A 104 12.91 26.59 -11.89
CA THR A 104 13.50 25.34 -12.37
C THR A 104 12.61 24.18 -11.94
N PRO A 105 12.50 23.10 -12.75
CA PRO A 105 11.81 21.91 -12.31
C PRO A 105 12.33 21.52 -10.92
N PHE A 106 11.42 21.40 -9.96
CA PHE A 106 11.80 20.95 -8.62
C PHE A 106 11.36 19.50 -8.49
N THR A 107 12.27 18.68 -7.98
CA THR A 107 11.96 17.39 -7.39
C THR A 107 11.73 17.66 -5.90
N PRO A 108 10.54 17.40 -5.34
CA PRO A 108 10.37 17.41 -3.90
C PRO A 108 11.21 16.26 -3.35
N ASP A 109 12.43 16.57 -2.93
CA ASP A 109 13.44 15.54 -2.64
C ASP A 109 13.08 14.62 -1.48
N ASP A 110 12.10 14.97 -0.64
CA ASP A 110 11.75 14.13 0.51
C ASP A 110 10.25 14.10 0.77
N PHE A 111 9.48 13.48 -0.14
CA PHE A 111 8.32 12.75 0.36
C PHE A 111 8.85 11.42 0.90
N LEU A 112 9.21 11.40 2.20
CA LEU A 112 9.45 10.18 2.95
C LEU A 112 8.13 9.39 3.01
N VAL A 113 7.77 8.71 1.91
CA VAL A 113 7.02 7.46 2.00
C VAL A 113 7.99 6.53 2.70
N SER A 114 7.89 6.44 4.02
CA SER A 114 8.61 5.52 4.89
C SER A 114 9.10 4.30 4.11
N SER A 115 10.42 4.23 3.89
CA SER A 115 11.12 3.30 2.99
C SER A 115 10.37 1.99 2.75
N LEU A 116 9.61 1.90 1.66
CA LEU A 116 9.00 0.66 1.21
C LEU A 116 9.99 -0.01 0.25
N PRO A 117 10.52 -1.22 0.54
CA PRO A 117 11.56 -1.86 -0.29
C PRO A 117 11.18 -2.16 -1.76
N SER A 118 9.95 -1.85 -2.17
CA SER A 118 9.38 -2.22 -3.47
C SER A 118 8.35 -1.24 -4.01
N TRP A 119 8.17 -0.09 -3.35
CA TRP A 119 7.34 0.99 -3.87
C TRP A 119 8.23 2.20 -4.09
N SER A 120 8.12 2.82 -5.26
CA SER A 120 8.76 4.10 -5.54
C SER A 120 7.69 5.08 -6.03
N LEU A 121 7.82 6.33 -5.60
CA LEU A 121 7.04 7.44 -6.10
C LEU A 121 8.04 8.48 -6.60
N ASP A 122 8.17 8.59 -7.91
CA ASP A 122 8.94 9.65 -8.54
C ASP A 122 7.98 10.76 -8.97
N PHE A 123 8.21 11.98 -8.50
CA PHE A 123 7.44 13.15 -8.90
C PHE A 123 8.37 14.22 -9.45
N SER A 124 8.03 14.76 -10.62
CA SER A 124 8.72 15.89 -11.23
C SER A 124 7.67 16.94 -11.60
N ALA A 125 7.88 18.19 -11.17
CA ALA A 125 7.02 19.30 -11.53
C ALA A 125 7.78 20.39 -12.28
N LEU A 126 7.12 20.99 -13.27
CA LEU A 126 7.54 22.20 -13.97
C LEU A 126 6.47 23.28 -13.79
N GLY A 127 6.88 24.45 -13.31
CA GLY A 127 6.06 25.66 -13.25
C GLY A 127 6.55 26.70 -14.25
N VAL A 128 5.65 27.18 -15.12
CA VAL A 128 5.93 28.25 -16.09
C VAL A 128 4.99 29.41 -15.82
N ASN A 129 5.55 30.54 -15.39
CA ASN A 129 4.83 31.80 -15.24
C ASN A 129 4.90 32.60 -16.54
N TYR A 130 3.78 33.18 -16.98
CA TYR A 130 3.70 34.06 -18.16
C TYR A 130 2.78 35.25 -17.88
N SER A 131 2.84 36.28 -18.74
CA SER A 131 1.97 37.45 -18.60
C SER A 131 0.49 37.05 -18.72
N GLY A 132 -0.23 37.10 -17.60
CA GLY A 132 -1.65 36.74 -17.51
C GLY A 132 -1.97 35.36 -16.94
N GLY A 133 -0.96 34.57 -16.50
CA GLY A 133 -1.23 33.27 -15.89
C GLY A 133 -0.02 32.41 -15.56
N ALA A 134 -0.30 31.19 -15.13
CA ALA A 134 0.68 30.16 -14.80
C ALA A 134 0.27 28.80 -15.39
N LEU A 135 1.26 28.04 -15.87
CA LEU A 135 1.13 26.66 -16.30
C LEU A 135 1.89 25.75 -15.32
N PHE A 136 1.21 24.70 -14.88
CA PHE A 136 1.75 23.64 -14.04
C PHE A 136 1.71 22.32 -14.80
N LEU A 137 2.84 21.61 -14.84
CA LEU A 137 2.98 20.27 -15.40
C LEU A 137 3.60 19.38 -14.34
N GLY A 138 2.87 18.37 -13.89
CA GLY A 138 3.36 17.31 -13.01
C GLY A 138 3.47 15.99 -13.76
N ASP A 139 4.61 15.33 -13.65
CA ASP A 139 4.85 13.96 -14.07
C ASP A 139 5.06 13.10 -12.83
N THR A 140 4.16 12.14 -12.63
CA THR A 140 4.15 11.25 -11.47
C THR A 140 4.29 9.82 -11.95
N LYS A 141 5.29 9.12 -11.45
CA LYS A 141 5.47 7.68 -11.66
C LYS A 141 5.37 6.97 -10.31
N LEU A 142 4.42 6.05 -10.21
CA LEU A 142 4.23 5.18 -9.06
C LEU A 142 4.55 3.75 -9.47
N GLU A 143 5.56 3.15 -8.86
CA GLU A 143 5.79 1.72 -8.97
C GLU A 143 5.32 1.02 -7.69
N SER A 144 4.56 -0.05 -7.85
CA SER A 144 4.17 -0.90 -6.73
C SER A 144 4.17 -2.37 -7.16
N PRO A 145 4.30 -3.32 -6.24
CA PRO A 145 4.15 -4.75 -6.53
C PRO A 145 2.72 -5.12 -6.96
N MET A 146 1.75 -4.22 -6.82
CA MET A 146 0.32 -4.47 -7.07
C MET A 146 -0.15 -3.90 -8.42
N ALA A 147 0.49 -2.84 -8.89
CA ALA A 147 0.24 -2.21 -10.17
C ALA A 147 1.60 -2.05 -10.85
N MET A 148 1.81 -2.77 -11.96
CA MET A 148 3.06 -2.85 -12.75
C MET A 148 3.53 -1.50 -13.33
N GLY A 149 3.78 -0.51 -12.48
CA GLY A 149 4.10 0.86 -12.86
C GLY A 149 2.89 1.62 -13.40
N LEU A 150 2.39 2.58 -12.63
CA LEU A 150 1.40 3.56 -13.09
C LEU A 150 2.11 4.89 -13.29
N ARG A 151 1.98 5.50 -14.47
CA ARG A 151 2.48 6.85 -14.75
C ARG A 151 1.31 7.75 -15.08
N PHE A 152 1.31 8.94 -14.49
CA PHE A 152 0.29 9.96 -14.70
C PHE A 152 0.99 11.27 -15.06
N ILE A 153 0.48 11.93 -16.10
CA ILE A 153 0.85 13.30 -16.42
C ILE A 153 -0.39 14.14 -16.15
N ALA A 154 -0.26 15.11 -15.25
CA ALA A 154 -1.35 16.02 -14.90
C ALA A 154 -0.86 17.46 -15.11
N GLY A 155 -1.64 18.26 -15.83
CA GLY A 155 -1.34 19.67 -16.04
C GLY A 155 -2.53 20.55 -15.65
N ARG A 156 -2.25 21.72 -15.11
CA ARG A 156 -3.25 22.75 -14.85
C ARG A 156 -2.72 24.10 -15.32
N THR A 157 -3.58 24.87 -15.98
CA THR A 157 -3.36 26.29 -16.27
C THR A 157 -4.25 27.13 -15.36
N GLU A 158 -3.69 28.16 -14.75
CA GLU A 158 -4.44 29.18 -14.02
C GLU A 158 -4.31 30.51 -14.75
N TYR A 159 -5.46 31.12 -15.08
CA TYR A 159 -5.51 32.49 -15.55
C TYR A 159 -5.63 33.42 -14.35
N LEU A 160 -4.66 34.31 -14.17
CA LEU A 160 -4.69 35.36 -13.16
C LEU A 160 -5.20 36.61 -13.86
N GLY A 161 -6.53 36.77 -13.87
CA GLY A 161 -7.23 37.96 -14.38
C GLY A 161 -7.25 39.08 -13.36
#